data_AF-A0A9F2QU71-F1
#
_entry.id   AF-A0A9F2QU71-F1
#
_cell.length_a   1.000
_cell.length_b   1.000
_cell.length_c   1.000
_cell.angle_alpha   90.00
_cell.angle_beta   90.00
_cell.angle_gamma   90.00
#
_symmetry.space_group_name_H-M   'P 1'
#
loop_
_entity.id
_entity.type
_entity.pdbx_description
1 polymer ?
#
loop_
_entity_poly.entity_id
_entity_poly.type
_entity_poly.pdbx_seq_one_letter_code
_entity_poly.pdbx_strand_id
1 'polypeptide(L)'
;MAAWSGSGSVSTTSVRPSLTSVSSGELQSLRTCNCEMAVLPLRQLLALQPDAFQLQGDALAVLSPLSRRPGGGFTVISDGFLQLDGRQQCSLTGYFKRHVELNTHYDYKNYRETILGRPLVFFINVRKKYNSSKEKTYALLVNTRHPKMRRQIENSMNNIISSVIGESYKLQFDFQDVVKKFFPSEAHLVNEESLSFSYEFKTDALFDFFYWFGISKSTVSVNGKVLNLSSTNPEKKEIITKFLDKMSEANLRSNNFSDRKFSVTSRVSIDDVFNGNLTSQSTWMEPPSALWTISGSQELGDRSSTEI
;
A
#
# COMPACT_ATOMS: atom_id res chain seq x y z
N MET A 1 42.97 28.84 -47.26
CA MET A 1 42.82 28.78 -45.79
C MET A 1 41.45 29.30 -45.43
N ALA A 2 40.72 28.52 -44.64
CA ALA A 2 39.30 28.69 -44.33
C ALA A 2 39.04 29.86 -43.37
N ALA A 3 37.84 30.45 -43.46
CA ALA A 3 36.97 30.69 -42.31
C ALA A 3 35.57 31.09 -42.81
N TRP A 4 34.62 30.18 -42.65
CA TRP A 4 33.19 30.43 -42.80
C TRP A 4 32.68 31.16 -41.55
N SER A 5 31.99 32.28 -41.74
CA SER A 5 31.21 32.96 -40.70
C SER A 5 29.73 32.91 -41.10
N GLY A 6 28.97 32.06 -40.43
CA GLY A 6 27.52 31.95 -40.58
C GLY A 6 26.88 31.70 -39.22
N SER A 7 26.54 32.77 -38.51
CA SER A 7 25.75 32.72 -37.27
C SER A 7 24.27 32.59 -37.60
N GLY A 8 23.83 31.35 -37.88
CA GLY A 8 22.42 30.99 -37.85
C GLY A 8 21.93 30.91 -36.40
N SER A 9 21.10 31.86 -35.99
CA SER A 9 20.38 31.81 -34.72
C SER A 9 19.26 30.77 -34.80
N VAL A 10 19.58 29.52 -34.42
CA VAL A 10 18.56 28.50 -34.19
C VAL A 10 17.96 28.75 -32.80
N SER A 11 16.75 29.29 -32.78
CA SER A 11 15.90 29.35 -31.61
C SER A 11 15.51 27.93 -31.19
N THR A 12 16.36 27.31 -30.36
CA THR A 12 16.01 26.06 -29.68
C THR A 12 14.99 26.40 -28.60
N THR A 13 13.71 26.23 -28.95
CA THR A 13 12.61 26.14 -27.98
C THR A 13 12.95 25.04 -26.98
N SER A 14 13.45 25.46 -25.82
CA SER A 14 13.63 24.64 -24.64
C SER A 14 12.26 24.06 -24.26
N VAL A 15 12.06 22.79 -24.60
CA VAL A 15 10.90 22.00 -24.16
C VAL A 15 11.07 21.78 -22.67
N ARG A 16 10.45 22.68 -21.91
CA ARG A 16 10.30 22.62 -20.45
C ARG A 16 9.61 21.29 -20.10
N PRO A 17 10.21 20.39 -19.29
CA PRO A 17 9.49 19.25 -18.75
C PRO A 17 8.53 19.79 -17.68
N SER A 18 7.37 20.26 -18.13
CA SER A 18 6.26 20.54 -17.25
C SER A 18 5.70 19.20 -16.78
N LEU A 19 5.39 19.10 -15.48
CA LEU A 19 4.53 18.06 -14.93
C LEU A 19 3.16 18.21 -15.61
N THR A 20 3.03 17.71 -16.84
CA THR A 20 1.80 17.81 -17.59
C THR A 20 0.77 16.96 -16.87
N SER A 21 -0.32 17.61 -16.45
CA SER A 21 -1.49 16.93 -15.93
C SER A 21 -2.00 15.95 -16.99
N VAL A 22 -2.48 14.77 -16.58
CA VAL A 22 -3.03 13.76 -17.50
C VAL A 22 -4.00 14.38 -18.51
N SER A 23 -3.87 13.97 -19.77
CA SER A 23 -4.82 14.32 -20.84
C SER A 23 -6.18 13.66 -20.58
N SER A 24 -7.28 14.34 -20.90
CA SER A 24 -8.64 13.82 -20.68
C SER A 24 -8.91 12.47 -21.37
N GLY A 25 -8.19 12.14 -22.46
CA GLY A 25 -8.28 10.83 -23.12
C GLY A 25 -7.61 9.69 -22.35
N GLU A 26 -6.51 9.94 -21.63
CA GLU A 26 -5.88 8.97 -20.73
C GLU A 26 -6.68 8.80 -19.43
N LEU A 27 -7.50 9.79 -19.06
CA LEU A 27 -8.44 9.71 -17.92
C LEU A 27 -9.69 8.86 -18.23
N GLN A 28 -10.14 8.78 -19.49
CA GLN A 28 -11.31 7.97 -19.86
C GLN A 28 -11.04 6.45 -19.82
N SER A 29 -9.78 6.01 -19.97
CA SER A 29 -9.38 4.60 -19.79
C SER A 29 -9.31 4.16 -18.31
N LEU A 30 -9.36 5.11 -17.36
CA LEU A 30 -9.31 4.86 -15.91
C LEU A 30 -10.61 4.30 -15.31
N ARG A 31 -11.66 4.06 -16.12
CA ARG A 31 -12.83 3.27 -15.67
C ARG A 31 -12.44 1.84 -15.29
N THR A 32 -11.34 1.36 -15.84
CA THR A 32 -10.63 0.17 -15.38
C THR A 32 -9.36 0.64 -14.68
N CYS A 33 -9.05 0.19 -13.46
CA CYS A 33 -7.82 0.58 -12.73
C CYS A 33 -6.55 0.03 -13.38
N ASN A 34 -6.33 0.33 -14.65
CA ASN A 34 -5.24 -0.21 -15.45
C ASN A 34 -4.02 0.72 -15.41
N CYS A 35 -3.56 1.02 -14.21
CA CYS A 35 -2.30 1.73 -13.99
C CYS A 35 -1.35 0.84 -13.17
N GLU A 36 -0.04 1.03 -13.37
CA GLU A 36 0.98 0.36 -12.57
C GLU A 36 1.24 1.14 -11.28
N MET A 37 1.58 2.42 -11.41
CA MET A 37 1.79 3.34 -10.28
C MET A 37 1.17 4.70 -10.58
N ALA A 38 0.87 5.46 -9.53
CA ALA A 38 0.38 6.82 -9.65
C ALA A 38 1.02 7.74 -8.61
N VAL A 39 1.21 9.00 -8.95
CA VAL A 39 1.73 10.04 -8.05
C VAL A 39 0.78 11.22 -8.04
N LEU A 40 0.45 11.71 -6.85
CA LEU A 40 -0.32 12.94 -6.66
C LEU A 40 0.16 13.72 -5.42
N PRO A 41 -0.08 15.04 -5.36
CA PRO A 41 0.18 15.82 -4.15
C PRO A 41 -0.61 15.25 -2.97
N LEU A 42 0.01 15.15 -1.79
CA LEU A 42 -0.64 14.56 -0.63
C LEU A 42 -1.92 15.31 -0.25
N ARG A 43 -1.91 16.65 -0.28
CA ARG A 43 -3.11 17.46 -0.03
C ARG A 43 -4.27 17.13 -0.97
N GLN A 44 -3.95 16.76 -2.22
CA GLN A 44 -4.95 16.33 -3.18
C GLN A 44 -5.48 14.94 -2.82
N LEU A 45 -4.63 14.00 -2.41
CA LEU A 45 -5.08 12.69 -1.92
C LEU A 45 -6.04 12.82 -0.72
N LEU A 46 -5.70 13.65 0.27
CA LEU A 46 -6.54 13.90 1.45
C LEU A 46 -7.91 14.46 1.07
N ALA A 47 -7.96 15.37 0.09
CA ALA A 47 -9.20 15.96 -0.38
C ALA A 47 -10.07 14.98 -1.21
N LEU A 48 -9.45 14.05 -1.94
CA LEU A 48 -10.16 13.11 -2.81
C LEU A 48 -10.56 11.81 -2.09
N GLN A 49 -9.93 11.48 -0.96
CA GLN A 49 -10.16 10.24 -0.21
C GLN A 49 -10.30 10.52 1.29
N PRO A 50 -11.28 11.35 1.72
CA PRO A 50 -11.47 11.70 3.13
C PRO A 50 -11.84 10.49 4.00
N ASP A 51 -12.48 9.47 3.43
CA ASP A 51 -12.87 8.25 4.13
C ASP A 51 -11.69 7.31 4.42
N ALA A 52 -10.55 7.50 3.73
CA ALA A 52 -9.36 6.69 3.90
C ALA A 52 -8.23 7.44 4.62
N PHE A 53 -8.18 8.77 4.49
CA PHE A 53 -7.14 9.61 5.06
C PHE A 53 -7.74 10.84 5.73
N GLN A 54 -7.45 11.01 7.02
CA GLN A 54 -7.91 12.15 7.80
C GLN A 54 -6.73 12.88 8.42
N LEU A 55 -6.58 14.16 8.08
CA LEU A 55 -5.57 15.03 8.69
C LEU A 55 -6.24 15.87 9.79
N GLN A 56 -5.86 15.65 11.05
CA GLN A 56 -6.35 16.40 12.20
C GLN A 56 -5.16 17.03 12.94
N GLY A 57 -4.99 18.34 12.78
CA GLY A 57 -3.83 19.05 13.32
C GLY A 57 -2.53 18.45 12.78
N ASP A 58 -1.68 17.98 13.70
CA ASP A 58 -0.39 17.37 13.41
C ASP A 58 -0.44 15.84 13.25
N ALA A 59 -1.63 15.24 13.21
CA ALA A 59 -1.79 13.79 13.03
C ALA A 59 -2.49 13.46 11.70
N LEU A 60 -1.88 12.57 10.91
CA LEU A 60 -2.48 11.96 9.74
C LEU A 60 -2.94 10.54 10.08
N ALA A 61 -4.24 10.32 10.10
CA ALA A 61 -4.84 9.01 10.34
C ALA A 61 -5.14 8.31 9.02
N VAL A 62 -4.65 7.08 8.89
CA VAL A 62 -5.06 6.13 7.85
C VAL A 62 -6.22 5.34 8.42
N LEU A 63 -7.41 5.58 7.88
CA LEU A 63 -8.62 4.97 8.40
C LEU A 63 -8.73 3.53 7.90
N SER A 64 -9.05 2.62 8.82
CA SER A 64 -9.40 1.26 8.44
C SER A 64 -10.69 1.28 7.61
N PRO A 65 -10.83 0.39 6.62
CA PRO A 65 -12.05 0.33 5.82
C PRO A 65 -13.24 0.14 6.74
N LEU A 66 -14.25 1.01 6.63
CA LEU A 66 -15.52 0.82 7.34
C LEU A 66 -16.07 -0.58 7.00
N SER A 67 -16.83 -1.16 7.93
CA SER A 67 -17.42 -2.51 7.82
C SER A 67 -18.21 -2.77 6.51
N ARG A 68 -18.56 -1.72 5.75
CA ARG A 68 -19.17 -1.80 4.41
C ARG A 68 -18.22 -2.27 3.29
N ARG A 69 -16.89 -2.21 3.46
CA ARG A 69 -15.89 -2.70 2.49
C ARG A 69 -14.78 -3.51 3.17
N PRO A 70 -15.09 -4.70 3.71
CA PRO A 70 -14.07 -5.57 4.29
C PRO A 70 -12.99 -5.87 3.23
N GLY A 71 -11.73 -5.56 3.55
CA GLY A 71 -10.60 -5.81 2.64
C GLY A 71 -10.30 -4.71 1.61
N GLY A 72 -11.07 -3.61 1.56
CA GLY A 72 -10.75 -2.43 0.75
C GLY A 72 -9.70 -1.51 1.39
N GLY A 73 -9.51 -0.32 0.85
CA GLY A 73 -8.63 0.73 1.37
C GLY A 73 -7.20 0.73 0.80
N PHE A 74 -6.31 1.41 1.51
CA PHE A 74 -4.90 1.55 1.15
C PHE A 74 -4.01 0.97 2.25
N THR A 75 -2.86 0.41 1.87
CA THR A 75 -1.82 -0.01 2.82
C THR A 75 -0.71 1.03 2.78
N VAL A 76 -0.65 1.88 3.81
CA VAL A 76 0.39 2.92 3.90
C VAL A 76 1.64 2.33 4.53
N ILE A 77 2.78 2.45 3.86
CA ILE A 77 4.08 1.99 4.37
C ILE A 77 4.89 3.18 4.87
N SER A 78 5.28 3.17 6.15
CA SER A 78 5.97 4.30 6.79
C SER A 78 6.64 3.91 8.11
N ASP A 79 7.35 4.85 8.72
CA ASP A 79 7.93 4.75 10.06
C ASP A 79 7.13 5.48 11.14
N GLY A 80 5.96 6.02 10.80
CA GLY A 80 5.07 6.71 11.74
C GLY A 80 5.24 8.22 11.78
N PHE A 81 6.12 8.78 10.96
CA PHE A 81 6.31 10.22 10.83
C PHE A 81 6.37 10.64 9.37
N LEU A 82 5.85 11.84 9.10
CA LEU A 82 5.84 12.44 7.77
C LEU A 82 6.08 13.95 7.87
N GLN A 83 6.94 14.52 7.04
CA GLN A 83 7.00 15.98 6.90
C GLN A 83 6.00 16.45 5.85
N LEU A 84 5.06 17.32 6.23
CA LEU A 84 4.12 17.96 5.32
C LEU A 84 4.72 19.25 4.73
N ASP A 85 5.01 19.23 3.44
CA ASP A 85 5.51 20.36 2.64
C ASP A 85 6.69 21.12 3.30
N GLY A 86 7.56 20.39 4.00
CA GLY A 86 8.76 20.92 4.68
C GLY A 86 8.49 21.83 5.89
N ARG A 87 7.28 21.82 6.47
CA ARG A 87 6.93 22.70 7.60
C ARG A 87 6.80 21.99 8.94
N GLN A 88 5.94 20.97 9.00
CA GLN A 88 5.58 20.30 10.26
C GLN A 88 5.73 18.79 10.09
N GLN A 89 6.31 18.16 11.11
CA GLN A 89 6.35 16.72 11.26
C GLN A 89 4.99 16.26 11.79
N CYS A 90 4.30 15.44 11.01
CA CYS A 90 3.03 14.86 11.37
C CYS A 90 3.23 13.41 11.81
N SER A 91 2.55 13.02 12.88
CA SER A 91 2.46 11.62 13.28
C SER A 91 1.50 10.88 12.36
N LEU A 92 1.85 9.67 11.97
CA LEU A 92 1.03 8.82 11.10
C LEU A 92 0.46 7.68 11.94
N THR A 93 -0.85 7.44 11.86
CA THR A 93 -1.51 6.29 12.50
C THR A 93 -2.13 5.38 11.44
N GLY A 94 -2.33 4.09 11.77
CA GLY A 94 -2.89 3.12 10.82
C GLY A 94 -1.95 2.72 9.67
N TYR A 95 -0.63 2.88 9.86
CA TYR A 95 0.39 2.52 8.89
C TYR A 95 0.99 1.13 9.15
N PHE A 96 1.59 0.56 8.12
CA PHE A 96 2.44 -0.62 8.20
C PHE A 96 3.91 -0.21 8.22
N LYS A 97 4.69 -0.82 9.12
CA LYS A 97 6.11 -0.52 9.28
C LYS A 97 6.87 -0.83 7.98
N ARG A 98 7.89 -0.01 7.66
CA ARG A 98 8.80 -0.28 6.54
C ARG A 98 9.61 -1.56 6.71
N HIS A 99 9.87 -1.98 7.94
CA HIS A 99 10.55 -3.23 8.25
C HIS A 99 9.67 -4.09 9.16
N VAL A 100 9.42 -5.34 8.76
CA VAL A 100 8.60 -6.30 9.50
C VAL A 100 9.39 -7.59 9.69
N GLU A 101 9.47 -8.05 10.94
CA GLU A 101 10.00 -9.37 11.27
C GLU A 101 8.86 -10.39 11.28
N LEU A 102 9.09 -11.54 10.66
CA LEU A 102 8.15 -12.64 10.51
C LEU A 102 8.81 -13.89 11.09
N ASN A 103 8.12 -14.57 12.01
CA ASN A 103 8.71 -15.71 12.72
C ASN A 103 8.02 -17.03 12.35
N THR A 104 6.81 -16.96 11.81
CA THR A 104 6.04 -18.14 11.43
C THR A 104 5.61 -18.07 9.97
N HIS A 105 5.38 -19.25 9.36
CA HIS A 105 4.79 -19.32 8.02
C HIS A 105 3.39 -18.66 7.96
N TYR A 106 2.66 -18.66 9.08
CA TYR A 106 1.39 -17.95 9.19
C TYR A 106 1.57 -16.43 9.11
N ASP A 107 2.56 -15.85 9.80
CA ASP A 107 2.90 -14.43 9.70
C ASP A 107 3.26 -14.06 8.26
N TYR A 108 4.06 -14.90 7.59
CA TYR A 108 4.39 -14.70 6.18
C TYR A 108 3.17 -14.71 5.28
N LYS A 109 2.27 -15.70 5.44
CA LYS A 109 1.05 -15.79 4.64
C LYS A 109 0.18 -14.54 4.82
N ASN A 110 -0.04 -14.12 6.06
CA ASN A 110 -0.82 -12.92 6.39
C ASN A 110 -0.17 -11.65 5.85
N TYR A 111 1.14 -11.53 5.99
CA TYR A 111 1.89 -10.38 5.47
C TYR A 111 1.79 -10.31 3.94
N ARG A 112 1.98 -11.43 3.25
CA ARG A 112 1.80 -11.53 1.79
C ARG A 112 0.40 -11.14 1.35
N GLU A 113 -0.63 -11.65 2.03
CA GLU A 113 -2.02 -11.30 1.75
C GLU A 113 -2.29 -9.80 1.96
N THR A 114 -1.69 -9.21 2.99
CA THR A 114 -1.79 -7.76 3.29
C THR A 114 -1.14 -6.90 2.20
N ILE A 115 0.11 -7.23 1.82
CA ILE A 115 0.87 -6.47 0.81
C ILE A 115 0.23 -6.59 -0.58
N LEU A 116 -0.29 -7.77 -0.94
CA LEU A 116 -0.88 -8.01 -2.26
C LEU A 116 -2.40 -7.74 -2.32
N GLY A 117 -3.03 -7.49 -1.18
CA GLY A 117 -4.48 -7.31 -1.05
C GLY A 117 -4.95 -5.90 -1.38
N ARG A 118 -4.12 -4.89 -1.11
CA ARG A 118 -4.47 -3.47 -1.24
C ARG A 118 -3.39 -2.69 -1.97
N PRO A 119 -3.74 -1.59 -2.66
CA PRO A 119 -2.75 -0.66 -3.18
C PRO A 119 -1.82 -0.15 -2.05
N LEU A 120 -0.51 -0.15 -2.31
CA LEU A 120 0.46 0.38 -1.35
C LEU A 120 0.58 1.90 -1.53
N VAL A 121 0.81 2.62 -0.44
CA VAL A 121 1.01 4.06 -0.45
C VAL A 121 2.30 4.41 0.26
N PHE A 122 3.14 5.18 -0.41
CA PHE A 122 4.37 5.75 0.13
C PHE A 122 4.28 7.27 0.08
N PHE A 123 4.87 7.95 1.06
CA PHE A 123 4.96 9.39 1.06
C PHE A 123 6.37 9.85 0.70
N ILE A 124 6.44 10.85 -0.17
CA ILE A 124 7.67 11.32 -0.79
C ILE A 124 7.77 12.82 -0.61
N ASN A 125 8.92 13.26 -0.13
CA ASN A 125 9.23 14.67 0.00
C ASN A 125 10.17 15.09 -1.13
N VAL A 126 9.74 16.06 -1.92
CA VAL A 126 10.44 16.53 -3.12
C VAL A 126 10.79 17.99 -2.97
N ARG A 127 12.07 18.34 -3.15
CA ARG A 127 12.60 19.70 -3.11
C ARG A 127 13.16 20.09 -4.47
N LYS A 128 12.88 21.31 -4.95
CA LYS A 128 13.48 21.82 -6.20
C LYS A 128 14.82 22.49 -5.92
N LYS A 129 15.85 22.21 -6.74
CA LYS A 129 17.21 22.74 -6.59
C LYS A 129 17.29 24.26 -6.40
N TYR A 130 16.46 25.01 -7.13
CA TYR A 130 16.45 26.48 -7.15
C TYR A 130 15.44 27.13 -6.18
N ASN A 131 14.68 26.33 -5.43
CA ASN A 131 13.72 26.80 -4.43
C ASN A 131 13.80 25.89 -3.21
N SER A 132 14.89 26.02 -2.46
CA SER A 132 15.20 25.23 -1.27
C SER A 132 14.16 25.36 -0.15
N SER A 133 13.35 26.42 -0.16
CA SER A 133 12.32 26.72 0.84
C SER A 133 10.94 26.12 0.57
N LYS A 134 10.72 25.45 -0.57
CA LYS A 134 9.42 24.89 -0.95
C LYS A 134 9.52 23.40 -1.25
N GLU A 135 9.69 22.64 -0.19
CA GLU A 135 9.49 21.20 -0.21
C GLU A 135 8.00 20.89 -0.43
N LYS A 136 7.71 19.84 -1.19
CA LYS A 136 6.34 19.37 -1.45
C LYS A 136 6.23 17.90 -1.14
N THR A 137 5.13 17.53 -0.49
CA THR A 137 4.84 16.13 -0.17
C THR A 137 3.90 15.52 -1.21
N TYR A 138 4.31 14.40 -1.77
CA TYR A 138 3.55 13.60 -2.72
C TYR A 138 3.23 12.23 -2.11
N ALA A 139 2.14 11.63 -2.58
CA ALA A 139 1.84 10.23 -2.34
C ALA A 139 2.11 9.44 -3.62
N LEU A 140 2.87 8.35 -3.51
CA LEU A 140 3.03 7.32 -4.53
C LEU A 140 2.09 6.18 -4.20
N LEU A 141 1.18 5.88 -5.13
CA LEU A 141 0.34 4.70 -5.08
C LEU A 141 0.93 3.62 -5.98
N VAL A 142 1.07 2.42 -5.44
CA VAL A 142 1.49 1.23 -6.15
C VAL A 142 0.27 0.32 -6.28
N ASN A 143 -0.18 0.11 -7.51
CA ASN A 143 -1.36 -0.70 -7.77
C ASN A 143 -1.02 -2.20 -7.76
N THR A 144 -1.14 -2.83 -6.60
CA THR A 144 -0.89 -4.27 -6.42
C THR A 144 -1.94 -5.17 -7.07
N ARG A 145 -3.03 -4.60 -7.60
CA ARG A 145 -4.04 -5.32 -8.39
C ARG A 145 -3.65 -5.41 -9.87
N HIS A 146 -2.78 -4.52 -10.34
CA HIS A 146 -2.30 -4.57 -11.72
C HIS A 146 -1.46 -5.84 -11.94
N PRO A 147 -1.75 -6.67 -12.96
CA PRO A 147 -1.12 -7.98 -13.12
C PRO A 147 0.41 -7.95 -13.14
N LYS A 148 1.00 -6.94 -13.79
CA LYS A 148 2.46 -6.77 -13.85
C LYS A 148 3.07 -6.43 -12.49
N MET A 149 2.45 -5.51 -11.75
CA MET A 149 2.92 -5.10 -10.43
C MET A 149 2.79 -6.24 -9.44
N ARG A 150 1.63 -6.89 -9.44
CA ARG A 150 1.37 -8.07 -8.63
C ARG A 150 2.39 -9.16 -8.90
N ARG A 151 2.59 -9.51 -10.17
CA ARG A 151 3.54 -10.56 -10.58
C ARG A 151 4.97 -10.22 -10.16
N GLN A 152 5.39 -8.96 -10.29
CA GLN A 152 6.73 -8.56 -9.87
C GLN A 152 6.94 -8.75 -8.36
N ILE A 153 6.01 -8.25 -7.53
CA ILE A 153 6.10 -8.38 -6.07
C ILE A 153 5.96 -9.84 -5.64
N GLU A 154 4.95 -10.55 -6.14
CA GLU A 154 4.65 -11.94 -5.79
C GLU A 154 5.76 -12.91 -6.22
N ASN A 155 6.32 -12.75 -7.42
CA ASN A 155 7.43 -13.58 -7.88
C ASN A 155 8.69 -13.34 -7.04
N SER A 156 8.99 -12.10 -6.68
CA SER A 156 10.12 -11.80 -5.81
C SER A 156 9.97 -12.44 -4.43
N MET A 157 8.76 -12.43 -3.86
CA MET A 157 8.48 -13.14 -2.60
C MET A 157 8.61 -14.67 -2.74
N ASN A 158 8.20 -15.25 -3.86
CA ASN A 158 8.31 -16.71 -4.09
C ASN A 158 9.75 -17.14 -4.36
N ASN A 159 10.51 -16.34 -5.12
CA ASN A 159 11.89 -16.66 -5.48
C ASN A 159 12.79 -16.74 -4.25
N ILE A 160 12.68 -15.77 -3.33
CA ILE A 160 13.52 -15.78 -2.11
C ILE A 160 13.23 -17.02 -1.25
N ILE A 161 11.96 -17.45 -1.15
CA ILE A 161 11.59 -18.66 -0.42
C ILE A 161 12.20 -19.90 -1.05
N SER A 162 12.15 -20.01 -2.39
CA SER A 162 12.70 -21.16 -3.09
C SER A 162 14.22 -21.29 -2.95
N SER A 163 14.92 -20.20 -2.65
CA SER A 163 16.38 -20.16 -2.53
C SER A 163 16.90 -20.41 -1.12
N VAL A 164 16.07 -20.34 -0.08
CA VAL A 164 16.51 -20.23 1.34
C VAL A 164 15.66 -21.12 2.27
N ILE A 165 15.31 -22.34 1.82
CA ILE A 165 14.41 -23.23 2.59
C ILE A 165 15.04 -23.61 3.94
N GLY A 166 14.40 -23.19 5.04
CA GLY A 166 14.81 -23.53 6.41
C GLY A 166 15.83 -22.57 7.03
N GLU A 167 16.06 -21.42 6.41
CA GLU A 167 17.03 -20.40 6.86
C GLU A 167 16.36 -19.02 6.97
N SER A 168 17.00 -18.10 7.71
CA SER A 168 16.49 -16.74 7.80
C SER A 168 16.83 -15.96 6.54
N TYR A 169 15.92 -15.11 6.08
CA TYR A 169 16.13 -14.28 4.89
C TYR A 169 15.50 -12.91 5.03
N LYS A 170 16.08 -11.93 4.31
CA LYS A 170 15.57 -10.56 4.24
C LYS A 170 15.30 -10.19 2.80
N LEU A 171 14.07 -9.77 2.50
CA LEU A 171 13.69 -9.25 1.18
C LEU A 171 13.30 -7.77 1.29
N GLN A 172 13.93 -6.93 0.49
CA GLN A 172 13.64 -5.51 0.37
C GLN A 172 13.09 -5.19 -1.03
N PHE A 173 12.01 -4.41 -1.07
CA PHE A 173 11.47 -3.82 -2.30
C PHE A 173 11.83 -2.35 -2.35
N ASP A 174 12.34 -1.91 -3.49
CA ASP A 174 12.78 -0.53 -3.70
C ASP A 174 12.05 0.11 -4.90
N PHE A 175 11.50 1.29 -4.69
CA PHE A 175 10.81 2.11 -5.70
C PHE A 175 11.58 3.38 -6.08
N GLN A 176 12.76 3.61 -5.50
CA GLN A 176 13.55 4.84 -5.70
C GLN A 176 13.82 5.13 -7.18
N ASP A 177 14.29 4.13 -7.94
CA ASP A 177 14.65 4.30 -9.34
C ASP A 177 13.49 4.81 -10.20
N VAL A 178 12.28 4.28 -9.97
CA VAL A 178 11.08 4.66 -10.70
C VAL A 178 10.67 6.09 -10.36
N VAL A 179 10.76 6.46 -9.08
CA VAL A 179 10.41 7.80 -8.62
C VAL A 179 11.42 8.84 -9.10
N LYS A 180 12.73 8.53 -9.05
CA LYS A 180 13.81 9.37 -9.58
C LYS A 180 13.65 9.62 -11.07
N LYS A 181 13.22 8.61 -11.84
CA LYS A 181 12.93 8.75 -13.28
C LYS A 181 11.66 9.56 -13.57
N PHE A 182 10.68 9.54 -12.67
CA PHE A 182 9.42 10.26 -12.84
C PHE A 182 9.57 11.76 -12.58
N PHE A 183 10.31 12.14 -11.52
CA PHE A 183 10.58 13.55 -11.25
C PHE A 183 11.71 14.08 -12.14
N PRO A 184 11.66 15.35 -12.55
CA PRO A 184 12.71 15.93 -13.37
C PRO A 184 14.02 16.00 -12.59
N SER A 185 15.17 15.88 -13.26
CA SER A 185 16.49 15.77 -12.62
C SER A 185 16.88 16.95 -11.72
N GLU A 186 16.19 18.10 -11.84
CA GLU A 186 16.38 19.25 -10.96
C GLU A 186 15.62 19.14 -9.62
N ALA A 187 14.76 18.12 -9.47
CA ALA A 187 14.09 17.77 -8.23
C ALA A 187 14.94 16.78 -7.43
N HIS A 188 15.15 17.09 -6.16
CA HIS A 188 15.85 16.25 -5.20
C HIS A 188 14.83 15.58 -4.31
N LEU A 189 14.95 14.27 -4.17
CA LEU A 189 14.18 13.49 -3.20
C LEU A 189 14.84 13.69 -1.84
N VAL A 190 14.07 14.16 -0.86
CA VAL A 190 14.57 14.44 0.49
C VAL A 190 14.62 13.16 1.33
N ASN A 191 13.62 12.28 1.15
CA ASN A 191 13.47 11.02 1.90
C ASN A 191 13.52 9.82 0.94
N GLU A 192 14.68 9.51 0.35
CA GLU A 192 14.79 8.38 -0.58
C GLU A 192 14.49 7.03 0.09
N GLU A 193 14.87 6.88 1.36
CA GLU A 193 14.63 5.67 2.12
C GLU A 193 13.13 5.40 2.35
N SER A 194 12.26 6.43 2.27
CA SER A 194 10.81 6.23 2.48
C SER A 194 10.13 5.51 1.31
N LEU A 195 10.89 5.20 0.27
CA LEU A 195 10.45 4.50 -0.94
C LEU A 195 10.82 3.02 -0.95
N SER A 196 11.30 2.48 0.16
CA SER A 196 11.56 1.06 0.28
C SER A 196 10.86 0.46 1.49
N PHE A 197 10.57 -0.83 1.39
CA PHE A 197 10.10 -1.62 2.51
C PHE A 197 10.71 -3.01 2.44
N SER A 198 10.86 -3.64 3.59
CA SER A 198 11.47 -4.94 3.72
C SER A 198 10.73 -5.79 4.73
N TYR A 199 10.89 -7.08 4.59
CA TYR A 199 10.57 -8.00 5.67
C TYR A 199 11.73 -8.97 5.87
N GLU A 200 11.82 -9.48 7.08
CA GLU A 200 12.79 -10.47 7.47
C GLU A 200 12.05 -11.66 8.04
N PHE A 201 12.28 -12.82 7.45
CA PHE A 201 11.77 -14.08 7.97
C PHE A 201 12.88 -14.71 8.80
N LYS A 202 12.65 -14.86 10.10
CA LYS A 202 13.58 -15.51 11.02
C LYS A 202 13.13 -16.95 11.24
N THR A 203 14.08 -17.86 11.12
CA THR A 203 13.87 -19.28 11.44
C THR A 203 14.64 -19.63 12.70
N ASP A 204 14.08 -20.52 13.53
CA ASP A 204 14.80 -21.10 14.69
C ASP A 204 15.84 -22.14 14.22
N ALA A 205 16.62 -21.80 13.20
CA ALA A 205 17.70 -22.63 12.70
C ALA A 205 18.92 -22.45 13.62
N LEU A 206 19.39 -23.55 14.23
CA LEU A 206 20.59 -23.58 15.06
C LEU A 206 21.87 -23.14 14.31
N PHE A 207 21.82 -23.08 12.97
CA PHE A 207 22.93 -22.81 12.08
C PHE A 207 22.52 -21.90 10.92
N ASP A 208 22.35 -20.61 11.20
CA ASP A 208 21.95 -19.61 10.21
C ASP A 208 23.15 -18.94 9.52
N PHE A 209 24.05 -19.78 8.99
CA PHE A 209 25.33 -19.32 8.45
C PHE A 209 25.13 -18.36 7.27
N PHE A 210 24.23 -18.67 6.33
CA PHE A 210 24.00 -17.83 5.15
C PHE A 210 23.41 -16.46 5.48
N TYR A 211 22.57 -16.37 6.52
CA TYR A 211 22.11 -15.10 7.05
C TYR A 211 23.24 -14.30 7.72
N TRP A 212 24.08 -14.97 8.51
CA TRP A 212 25.24 -14.33 9.13
C TRP A 212 26.24 -13.81 8.08
N PHE A 213 26.51 -14.58 7.03
CA PHE A 213 27.35 -14.16 5.91
C PHE A 213 26.66 -13.18 4.95
N GLY A 214 25.40 -12.80 5.22
CA GLY A 214 24.68 -11.76 4.47
C GLY A 214 24.19 -12.19 3.08
N ILE A 215 24.25 -13.48 2.76
CA ILE A 215 23.87 -14.04 1.45
C ILE A 215 22.34 -14.11 1.30
N SER A 216 21.61 -14.25 2.41
CA SER A 216 20.14 -14.30 2.41
C SER A 216 19.44 -12.93 2.37
N LYS A 217 20.18 -11.86 2.08
CA LYS A 217 19.66 -10.49 1.90
C LYS A 217 19.47 -10.21 0.40
N SER A 218 18.23 -9.96 -0.01
CA SER A 218 17.87 -9.64 -1.39
C SER A 218 17.18 -8.29 -1.48
N THR A 219 17.57 -7.48 -2.46
CA THR A 219 16.91 -6.20 -2.79
C THR A 219 16.37 -6.28 -4.21
N VAL A 220 15.11 -5.89 -4.39
CA VAL A 220 14.40 -5.94 -5.66
C VAL A 220 13.93 -4.53 -6.02
N SER A 221 14.45 -3.99 -7.12
CA SER A 221 13.93 -2.77 -7.73
C SER A 221 12.61 -3.06 -8.45
N VAL A 222 11.53 -2.47 -7.96
CA VAL A 222 10.19 -2.61 -8.53
C VAL A 222 10.02 -1.56 -9.62
N ASN A 223 9.60 -1.99 -10.82
CA ASN A 223 9.56 -1.14 -12.01
C ASN A 223 8.13 -0.98 -12.52
N GLY A 224 7.75 0.26 -12.87
CA GLY A 224 6.47 0.48 -13.54
C GLY A 224 6.26 1.88 -14.11
N LYS A 225 5.23 2.02 -14.95
CA LYS A 225 4.78 3.31 -15.50
C LYS A 225 4.08 4.11 -14.40
N VAL A 226 4.59 5.31 -14.14
CA VAL A 226 4.02 6.25 -13.16
C VAL A 226 3.09 7.22 -13.85
N LEU A 227 1.85 7.32 -13.36
CA LEU A 227 0.85 8.27 -13.81
C LEU A 227 0.78 9.49 -12.88
N ASN A 228 0.82 10.70 -13.44
CA ASN A 228 0.71 11.94 -12.66
C ASN A 228 -0.75 12.36 -12.44
N LEU A 229 -1.34 12.08 -11.28
CA LEU A 229 -2.72 12.45 -10.97
C LEU A 229 -2.87 13.87 -10.38
N SER A 230 -1.91 14.77 -10.57
CA SER A 230 -2.08 16.16 -10.17
C SER A 230 -3.10 16.89 -11.05
N SER A 231 -4.11 17.50 -10.43
CA SER A 231 -5.09 18.29 -11.17
C SER A 231 -5.72 19.43 -10.36
N THR A 232 -5.88 20.57 -11.02
CA THR A 232 -6.61 21.74 -10.49
C THR A 232 -8.06 21.79 -10.96
N ASN A 233 -8.40 21.11 -12.07
CA ASN A 233 -9.73 21.13 -12.68
C ASN A 233 -10.73 20.24 -11.90
N PRO A 234 -11.94 20.73 -11.55
CA PRO A 234 -12.94 19.96 -10.81
C PRO A 234 -13.43 18.70 -11.52
N GLU A 235 -13.64 18.72 -12.85
CA GLU A 235 -14.07 17.55 -13.61
C GLU A 235 -13.02 16.43 -13.56
N LYS A 236 -11.74 16.80 -13.70
CA LYS A 236 -10.62 15.85 -13.59
C LYS A 236 -10.52 15.29 -12.18
N LYS A 237 -10.79 16.10 -11.14
CA LYS A 237 -10.81 15.63 -9.75
C LYS A 237 -11.90 14.57 -9.53
N GLU A 238 -13.08 14.72 -10.11
CA GLU A 238 -14.13 13.70 -10.02
C GLU A 238 -13.69 12.38 -10.65
N ILE A 239 -13.04 12.44 -11.83
CA ILE A 239 -12.51 11.24 -12.48
C ILE A 239 -11.41 10.58 -11.63
N ILE A 240 -10.50 11.37 -11.06
CA ILE A 240 -9.45 10.87 -10.17
C ILE A 240 -10.06 10.26 -8.91
N THR A 241 -11.12 10.85 -8.36
CA THR A 241 -11.85 10.31 -7.20
C THR A 241 -12.41 8.93 -7.51
N LYS A 242 -13.16 8.80 -8.61
CA LYS A 242 -13.72 7.50 -9.06
C LYS A 242 -12.63 6.46 -9.29
N PHE A 243 -11.49 6.89 -9.83
CA PHE A 243 -10.34 6.02 -10.04
C PHE A 243 -9.72 5.53 -8.71
N LEU A 244 -9.54 6.43 -7.73
CA LEU A 244 -9.01 6.08 -6.41
C LEU A 244 -9.99 5.17 -5.64
N ASP A 245 -11.29 5.42 -5.75
CA ASP A 245 -12.33 4.57 -5.17
C ASP A 245 -12.28 3.15 -5.74
N LYS A 246 -12.13 3.04 -7.07
CA LYS A 246 -12.02 1.75 -7.73
C LYS A 246 -10.72 1.03 -7.36
N MET A 247 -9.62 1.77 -7.16
CA MET A 247 -8.34 1.21 -6.73
C MET A 247 -8.41 0.70 -5.28
N SER A 248 -9.15 1.39 -4.41
CA SER A 248 -9.34 1.06 -2.99
C SER A 248 -10.46 0.03 -2.74
N GLU A 249 -11.18 -0.42 -3.77
CA GLU A 249 -12.13 -1.52 -3.61
C GLU A 249 -11.42 -2.79 -3.10
N ALA A 250 -12.15 -3.58 -2.31
CA ALA A 250 -11.66 -4.87 -1.84
C ALA A 250 -11.23 -5.73 -3.04
N ASN A 251 -10.04 -6.32 -2.92
CA ASN A 251 -9.58 -7.30 -3.89
C ASN A 251 -10.28 -8.63 -3.61
N LEU A 252 -11.57 -8.69 -3.94
CA LEU A 252 -12.31 -9.94 -4.04
C LEU A 252 -11.74 -10.69 -5.23
N ARG A 253 -10.61 -11.35 -5.01
CA ARG A 253 -10.23 -12.48 -5.84
C ARG A 253 -11.31 -13.52 -5.55
N SER A 254 -12.35 -13.49 -6.37
CA SER A 254 -13.15 -14.67 -6.65
C SER A 254 -12.14 -15.79 -6.86
N ASN A 255 -12.11 -16.74 -5.92
CA ASN A 255 -11.50 -18.05 -6.13
C ASN A 255 -12.32 -18.82 -7.17
N ASN A 256 -12.67 -18.20 -8.30
CA ASN A 256 -12.93 -18.91 -9.54
C ASN A 256 -11.56 -19.25 -10.15
N PHE A 257 -10.81 -20.10 -9.43
CA PHE A 257 -10.29 -21.27 -10.10
C PHE A 257 -11.53 -21.95 -10.65
N SER A 258 -11.90 -21.62 -11.89
CA SER A 258 -12.74 -22.56 -12.62
C SER A 258 -11.96 -23.85 -12.58
N ASP A 259 -12.56 -24.85 -11.97
CA ASP A 259 -12.68 -26.16 -12.56
C ASP A 259 -12.59 -26.07 -14.08
N ARG A 260 -11.36 -25.96 -14.60
CA ARG A 260 -11.01 -26.68 -15.81
C ARG A 260 -11.05 -28.14 -15.39
N LYS A 261 -12.29 -28.64 -15.31
CA LYS A 261 -12.61 -30.04 -15.51
C LYS A 261 -11.71 -30.50 -16.64
N PHE A 262 -10.78 -31.40 -16.30
CA PHE A 262 -10.18 -32.27 -17.28
C PHE A 262 -11.33 -33.07 -17.89
N SER A 263 -11.91 -32.57 -18.97
CA SER A 263 -12.74 -33.38 -19.85
C SER A 263 -11.80 -34.19 -20.73
N VAL A 264 -11.28 -35.27 -20.17
CA VAL A 264 -10.89 -36.45 -20.97
C VAL A 264 -11.56 -37.63 -20.31
N THR A 265 -12.64 -38.05 -20.95
CA THR A 265 -13.35 -39.30 -20.74
C THR A 265 -12.39 -40.48 -20.63
N SER A 266 -12.43 -41.19 -19.51
CA SER A 266 -12.22 -42.63 -19.48
C SER A 266 -13.34 -43.28 -18.68
N ARG A 267 -13.78 -44.42 -19.20
CA ARG A 267 -15.00 -45.15 -18.90
C ARG A 267 -14.92 -45.87 -17.55
N VAL A 268 -16.05 -45.86 -16.83
CA VAL A 268 -16.65 -46.95 -16.02
C VAL A 268 -15.82 -47.52 -14.85
N SER A 269 -16.33 -47.36 -13.61
CA SER A 269 -16.75 -48.49 -12.75
C SER A 269 -16.93 -48.08 -11.27
N ILE A 270 -18.18 -48.15 -10.81
CA ILE A 270 -18.69 -48.71 -9.54
C ILE A 270 -18.28 -48.10 -8.17
N ASP A 271 -19.34 -47.58 -7.54
CA ASP A 271 -19.79 -47.65 -6.15
C ASP A 271 -19.03 -47.01 -4.96
N ASP A 272 -19.92 -46.47 -4.12
CA ASP A 272 -19.89 -46.29 -2.67
C ASP A 272 -19.43 -44.98 -2.01
N VAL A 273 -20.46 -44.23 -1.58
CA VAL A 273 -20.77 -43.93 -0.17
C VAL A 273 -19.70 -43.15 0.62
N PHE A 274 -19.94 -41.86 0.88
CA PHE A 274 -20.31 -41.40 2.24
C PHE A 274 -20.70 -39.93 2.25
N ASN A 275 -21.86 -39.71 2.87
CA ASN A 275 -22.49 -38.46 3.24
C ASN A 275 -21.79 -37.91 4.51
N GLY A 276 -21.52 -36.60 4.59
CA GLY A 276 -20.85 -36.02 5.75
C GLY A 276 -20.92 -34.50 5.81
N ASN A 277 -22.04 -33.97 6.28
CA ASN A 277 -22.21 -32.58 6.73
C ASN A 277 -21.14 -32.22 7.78
N LEU A 278 -20.43 -31.10 7.59
CA LEU A 278 -19.74 -30.41 8.68
C LEU A 278 -19.99 -28.89 8.61
N THR A 279 -20.66 -28.44 9.66
CA THR A 279 -20.98 -27.08 10.07
C THR A 279 -19.74 -26.18 10.23
N SER A 280 -19.88 -24.92 9.83
CA SER A 280 -18.94 -23.83 10.11
C SER A 280 -19.03 -23.39 11.57
N GLN A 281 -17.96 -23.52 12.35
CA GLN A 281 -17.82 -22.79 13.62
C GLN A 281 -16.90 -21.57 13.44
N SER A 282 -17.46 -20.41 13.80
CA SER A 282 -16.81 -19.12 13.90
C SER A 282 -16.69 -18.72 15.37
N THR A 283 -15.46 -18.52 15.86
CA THR A 283 -15.13 -17.79 17.10
C THR A 283 -13.68 -17.32 16.88
N TRP A 284 -13.31 -16.04 16.88
CA TRP A 284 -13.28 -15.12 18.02
C TRP A 284 -13.35 -13.64 17.57
N MET A 285 -14.41 -12.96 17.99
CA MET A 285 -14.40 -11.55 18.39
C MET A 285 -15.17 -11.50 19.71
N GLU A 286 -14.52 -11.02 20.76
CA GLU A 286 -15.12 -10.83 22.08
C GLU A 286 -15.92 -9.52 22.08
N PRO A 287 -17.19 -9.49 22.55
CA PRO A 287 -17.98 -8.27 22.63
C PRO A 287 -17.80 -7.57 24.00
N PRO A 288 -17.90 -6.23 24.07
CA PRO A 288 -17.91 -5.52 25.34
C PRO A 288 -19.29 -5.65 26.01
N SER A 289 -19.33 -6.17 27.24
CA SER A 289 -20.54 -6.21 28.05
C SER A 289 -20.81 -4.84 28.69
N ALA A 290 -21.85 -4.17 28.19
CA ALA A 290 -22.56 -3.12 28.92
C ALA A 290 -23.69 -3.77 29.74
N LEU A 291 -23.64 -3.62 31.06
CA LEU A 291 -24.72 -4.00 31.97
C LEU A 291 -25.16 -2.76 32.75
N TRP A 292 -26.21 -2.13 32.25
CA TRP A 292 -27.11 -1.29 33.05
C TRP A 292 -28.49 -1.93 32.94
N THR A 293 -29.04 -2.39 34.06
CA THR A 293 -30.50 -2.33 34.24
C THR A 293 -30.84 -2.36 35.73
N ILE A 294 -31.60 -1.33 36.09
CA ILE A 294 -32.30 -1.12 37.35
C ILE A 294 -33.49 -2.09 37.41
N SER A 295 -33.73 -2.71 38.56
CA SER A 295 -35.08 -2.98 39.06
C SER A 295 -35.03 -3.12 40.57
N GLY A 296 -35.84 -2.30 41.24
CA GLY A 296 -35.90 -2.24 42.70
C GLY A 296 -36.97 -3.15 43.29
N SER A 297 -36.89 -3.32 44.62
CA SER A 297 -38.04 -3.49 45.51
C SER A 297 -37.64 -3.09 46.94
N GLN A 298 -38.46 -2.20 47.52
CA GLN A 298 -38.75 -1.92 48.94
C GLN A 298 -38.66 -3.18 49.85
N GLU A 299 -38.48 -3.16 51.17
CA GLU A 299 -38.58 -2.20 52.28
C GLU A 299 -37.91 -2.93 53.49
N LEU A 300 -37.24 -2.27 54.45
CA LEU A 300 -37.68 -2.01 55.84
C LEU A 300 -36.35 -1.97 56.63
N GLY A 301 -35.91 -0.88 57.27
CA GLY A 301 -36.46 -0.33 58.51
C GLY A 301 -35.38 -0.43 59.61
N ASP A 302 -35.16 0.69 60.31
CA ASP A 302 -34.38 0.88 61.55
C ASP A 302 -32.84 0.93 61.51
N ARG A 303 -32.13 1.70 62.34
CA ARG A 303 -32.29 3.01 63.04
C ARG A 303 -30.99 3.18 63.82
N SER A 304 -30.36 4.38 63.78
CA SER A 304 -29.43 4.95 64.80
C SER A 304 -28.12 4.19 65.10
N SER A 305 -26.95 4.74 65.43
CA SER A 305 -26.44 6.03 65.95
C SER A 305 -24.96 6.10 65.53
N THR A 306 -24.42 7.21 65.05
CA THR A 306 -23.68 8.24 65.82
C THR A 306 -22.58 7.74 66.77
N GLU A 307 -21.39 8.32 66.56
CA GLU A 307 -20.32 8.67 67.50
C GLU A 307 -19.00 7.87 67.49
N ILE A 308 -17.95 8.70 67.37
CA ILE A 308 -16.49 8.57 67.61
C ILE A 308 -15.65 7.95 66.49
#